data_AF-A0A1V5P360-F1
#
_entry.id   AF-A0A1V5P360-F1
#
_cell.length_a   1.000
_cell.length_b   1.000
_cell.length_c   1.000
_cell.angle_alpha   90.00
_cell.angle_beta   90.00
_cell.angle_gamma   90.00
#
_symmetry.space_group_name_H-M   'P 1'
#
loop_
_entity.id
_entity.type
_entity.pdbx_description
1 polymer ?
#
loop_
_entity_poly.entity_id
_entity_poly.type
_entity_poly.pdbx_seq_one_letter_code
_entity_poly.pdbx_strand_id
1 'polypeptide(L)'
;MAPELENIAGVSLVIYSRDHLLPHIHAFYGDHEAIIEIRSGKLIKGFLPAKKLKIVQQWLRVAGNRMRAEKNFYELNPTLNPENYRKKRES
;
A
#
# COMPACT_ATOMS: atom_id res chain seq x y z
N MET A 1 -1.89 -1.96 15.88
CA MET A 1 -0.49 -1.64 15.52
C MET A 1 -0.23 -2.36 14.20
N ALA A 2 -0.12 -1.61 13.11
CA ALA A 2 0.16 -2.22 11.80
C ALA A 2 1.67 -2.46 11.68
N PRO A 3 2.12 -3.59 11.12
CA PRO A 3 3.53 -3.82 10.88
C PRO A 3 4.05 -2.84 9.83
N GLU A 4 5.24 -2.29 10.05
CA GLU A 4 5.98 -1.60 9.00
C GLU A 4 6.34 -2.64 7.92
N LEU A 5 6.01 -2.33 6.66
CA LEU A 5 6.30 -3.20 5.53
C LEU A 5 7.78 -3.13 5.17
N GLU A 6 8.31 -1.91 5.08
CA GLU A 6 9.70 -1.61 4.73
C GLU A 6 10.03 -0.14 4.96
N ASN A 7 11.29 0.19 5.24
CA ASN A 7 11.80 1.56 5.18
C ASN A 7 12.72 1.73 3.96
N ILE A 8 12.40 2.69 3.09
CA ILE A 8 13.15 2.96 1.86
C ILE A 8 13.66 4.39 1.81
N ALA A 9 14.98 4.56 1.89
CA ALA A 9 15.64 5.87 1.90
C ALA A 9 15.03 6.85 2.92
N GLY A 10 14.66 6.35 4.10
CA GLY A 10 14.03 7.12 5.18
C GLY A 10 12.52 7.30 5.03
N VAL A 11 11.88 6.72 4.01
CA VAL A 11 10.41 6.68 3.89
C VAL A 11 9.91 5.36 4.47
N SER A 12 9.12 5.44 5.54
CA SER A 12 8.50 4.26 6.15
C SER A 12 7.21 3.90 5.40
N LEU A 13 7.11 2.66 4.93
CA LEU A 13 5.92 2.12 4.27
C LEU A 13 5.12 1.27 5.25
N VAL A 14 3.84 1.60 5.39
CA VAL A 14 2.92 0.94 6.32
C VAL A 14 1.64 0.57 5.58
N ILE A 15 1.05 -0.56 5.95
CA ILE A 15 -0.28 -1.00 5.47
C ILE A 15 -1.16 -1.18 6.70
N TYR A 16 -2.33 -0.52 6.74
CA TYR A 16 -3.26 -0.68 7.85
C TYR A 16 -4.29 -1.79 7.59
N SER A 17 -4.75 -2.37 8.69
CA SER A 17 -5.92 -3.25 8.70
C SER A 17 -7.20 -2.42 8.74
N ARG A 18 -8.29 -2.95 8.19
CA ARG A 18 -9.59 -2.26 8.03
C ARG A 18 -9.54 -1.08 7.05
N ASP A 19 -8.63 -1.15 6.09
CA ASP A 19 -8.54 -0.18 5.02
C ASP A 19 -9.73 -0.30 4.06
N HIS A 20 -9.89 0.72 3.22
CA HIS A 20 -11.04 0.87 2.34
C HIS A 20 -10.62 0.63 0.87
N LEU A 21 -11.59 0.59 -0.04
CA LEU A 21 -11.42 0.13 -1.43
C LEU A 21 -10.24 0.81 -2.17
N LEU A 22 -9.59 0.01 -3.02
CA LEU A 22 -8.26 0.15 -3.66
C LEU A 22 -7.08 -0.24 -2.74
N PRO A 23 -6.25 -1.23 -3.14
CA PRO A 23 -5.00 -1.55 -2.44
C PRO A 23 -4.04 -0.37 -2.44
N HIS A 24 -3.64 0.08 -1.26
CA HIS A 24 -2.77 1.24 -1.09
C HIS A 24 -1.79 1.06 0.07
N ILE A 25 -0.76 1.90 0.10
CA ILE A 25 0.22 2.00 1.18
C ILE A 25 0.23 3.41 1.76
N HIS A 26 0.51 3.50 3.06
CA HIS A 26 0.84 4.74 3.73
C HIS A 26 2.36 4.91 3.73
N ALA A 27 2.83 6.05 3.25
CA ALA A 27 4.24 6.38 3.16
C ALA A 27 4.52 7.62 4.02
N PHE A 28 5.38 7.44 5.03
CA PHE A 28 5.73 8.47 6.01
C PHE A 28 7.16 8.96 5.83
N TYR A 29 7.35 10.28 5.87
CA TYR A 29 8.68 10.90 5.85
C TYR A 29 8.69 12.18 6.70
N GLY A 30 9.32 12.12 7.88
CA GLY A 30 9.19 13.19 8.88
C GLY A 30 7.72 13.36 9.27
N ASP A 31 7.21 14.59 9.21
CA ASP A 31 5.81 14.93 9.47
C ASP A 31 4.89 14.76 8.23
N HIS A 32 5.43 14.29 7.10
CA HIS A 32 4.66 14.10 5.88
C HIS A 32 4.11 12.68 5.77
N GLU A 33 2.85 12.56 5.37
CA GLU A 33 2.17 11.31 5.05
C GLU A 33 1.55 11.38 3.65
N ALA A 34 1.74 10.31 2.87
CA ALA A 34 1.07 10.10 1.61
C ALA A 34 0.42 8.71 1.52
N ILE A 35 -0.78 8.67 0.98
CA ILE A 35 -1.50 7.45 0.65
C ILE A 35 -1.32 7.20 -0.85
N ILE A 36 -0.72 6.07 -1.21
CA ILE A 36 -0.32 5.76 -2.60
C ILE A 36 -0.93 4.43 -3.02
N GLU A 37 -1.58 4.40 -4.17
CA GLU A 37 -2.15 3.17 -4.74
C GLU A 37 -1.03 2.18 -5.11
N ILE A 38 -1.11 0.92 -4.66
CA ILE A 38 -0.07 -0.08 -4.87
C ILE A 38 0.12 -0.39 -6.36
N ARG A 39 -0.97 -0.51 -7.11
CA ARG A 39 -0.92 -1.00 -8.51
C ARG A 39 -0.38 0.05 -9.46
N SER A 40 -0.87 1.29 -9.35
CA SER A 40 -0.50 2.39 -10.25
C SER A 40 0.66 3.24 -9.74
N GLY A 41 0.95 3.22 -8.42
CA GLY A 41 1.87 4.17 -7.78
C GLY A 41 1.34 5.60 -7.74
N LYS A 42 0.04 5.81 -8.03
CA LYS A 42 -0.59 7.13 -8.00
C LYS A 42 -0.80 7.58 -6.56
N LEU A 43 -0.49 8.84 -6.29
CA LEU A 43 -0.85 9.50 -5.03
C LEU A 43 -2.37 9.63 -4.95
N ILE A 44 -2.98 9.05 -3.91
CA ILE A 44 -4.41 9.12 -3.63
C ILE A 44 -4.70 10.34 -2.75
N LYS A 45 -3.93 10.51 -1.67
CA LYS A 45 -4.13 11.58 -0.67
C LYS A 45 -2.81 11.90 0.03
N GLY A 46 -2.74 13.09 0.62
CA GLY A 46 -1.61 13.53 1.42
C GLY A 46 -0.50 14.11 0.57
N PHE A 47 0.71 14.12 1.10
CA PHE A 47 1.84 14.77 0.48
C PHE A 47 3.14 14.07 0.85
N LEU A 48 4.04 13.97 -0.11
CA LEU A 48 5.44 13.69 0.11
C LEU A 48 6.28 14.65 -0.75
N PRO A 49 7.47 15.05 -0.29
CA PRO A 49 8.43 15.74 -1.15
C PRO A 49 8.64 14.96 -2.45
N ALA A 50 8.66 15.65 -3.59
CA ALA A 50 8.64 15.01 -4.91
C ALA A 50 9.73 13.94 -5.11
N LYS A 51 10.92 14.14 -4.52
CA LYS A 51 12.02 13.16 -4.55
C LYS A 51 11.65 11.88 -3.79
N LYS A 52 10.99 11.99 -2.63
CA LYS A 52 10.55 10.85 -1.82
C LYS A 52 9.38 10.11 -2.46
N LEU A 53 8.40 10.84 -3.01
CA LEU A 53 7.32 10.22 -3.79
C LEU A 53 7.87 9.40 -4.97
N LYS A 54 8.86 9.92 -5.70
CA LYS A 54 9.51 9.17 -6.79
C LYS A 54 10.17 7.88 -6.31
N ILE A 55 10.80 7.88 -5.13
CA ILE A 55 11.43 6.67 -4.56
C ILE A 55 10.37 5.60 -4.29
N VAL A 56 9.25 5.97 -3.66
CA VAL A 56 8.15 5.03 -3.40
C VAL A 56 7.55 4.50 -4.72
N GLN A 57 7.36 5.38 -5.71
CA GLN A 57 6.89 4.97 -7.03
C GLN A 57 7.85 4.02 -7.76
N GLN A 58 9.16 4.25 -7.67
CA GLN A 58 10.16 3.35 -8.24
C GLN A 58 10.16 2.00 -7.53
N TRP A 59 10.03 2.00 -6.20
CA TRP A 59 9.90 0.77 -5.42
C TRP A 59 8.67 -0.04 -5.85
N LEU A 60 7.51 0.62 -6.04
CA LEU A 60 6.28 0.00 -6.54
C LEU A 60 6.34 -0.45 -8.02
N ARG A 61 7.29 0.06 -8.82
CA ARG A 61 7.51 -0.44 -10.19
C ARG A 61 8.19 -1.80 -10.22
N VAL A 62 8.89 -2.19 -9.15
CA VAL A 62 9.49 -3.52 -9.03
C VAL A 62 8.38 -4.52 -8.75
N ALA A 63 8.16 -5.46 -9.67
CA ALA A 63 7.04 -6.40 -9.60
C ALA A 63 7.00 -7.19 -8.27
N GLY A 64 8.15 -7.66 -7.77
CA GLY A 64 8.22 -8.38 -6.50
C GLY A 64 7.81 -7.54 -5.29
N ASN A 65 8.22 -6.27 -5.25
CA ASN A 65 7.84 -5.35 -4.19
C ASN A 65 6.34 -5.02 -4.23
N ARG A 66 5.83 -4.74 -5.43
CA ARG A 66 4.40 -4.48 -5.65
C ARG A 66 3.54 -5.67 -5.24
N MET A 67 3.91 -6.89 -5.64
CA MET A 67 3.18 -8.10 -5.28
C MET A 67 3.24 -8.36 -3.79
N ARG A 68 4.37 -8.11 -3.13
CA ARG A 68 4.48 -8.25 -1.67
C ARG A 68 3.60 -7.24 -0.94
N ALA A 69 3.60 -5.97 -1.35
CA ALA A 69 2.73 -4.94 -0.78
C ALA A 69 1.25 -5.30 -0.98
N GLU A 70 0.87 -5.71 -2.19
CA GLU A 70 -0.50 -6.09 -2.50
C GLU A 70 -0.95 -7.33 -1.71
N LYS A 71 -0.09 -8.35 -1.59
CA LYS A 71 -0.36 -9.53 -0.78
C LYS A 71 -0.59 -9.15 0.68
N ASN A 72 0.29 -8.34 1.25
CA ASN A 72 0.19 -7.90 2.63
C ASN A 72 -1.10 -7.10 2.88
N PHE A 73 -1.49 -6.24 1.93
CA PHE A 73 -2.77 -5.53 1.98
C PHE A 73 -3.96 -6.48 2.09
N TYR A 74 -4.03 -7.52 1.27
CA TYR A 74 -5.12 -8.50 1.32
C TYR A 74 -5.04 -9.44 2.53
N GLU A 75 -3.85 -9.77 3.01
CA GLU A 75 -3.64 -10.53 4.25
C GLU A 75 -4.20 -9.78 5.47
N LEU A 76 -4.00 -8.45 5.51
CA LEU A 76 -4.52 -7.58 6.58
C LEU A 76 -6.00 -7.20 6.37
N ASN A 77 -6.48 -7.25 5.13
CA ASN A 77 -7.84 -6.87 4.73
C ASN A 77 -8.53 -7.99 3.94
N PRO A 78 -8.77 -9.17 4.55
CA PRO A 78 -9.26 -10.34 3.84
C PRO A 78 -10.65 -10.11 3.21
N THR A 79 -11.51 -9.28 3.82
CA THR A 79 -12.82 -8.94 3.27
C THR A 79 -12.75 -8.18 1.95
N LEU A 80 -11.61 -7.53 1.65
CA LEU A 80 -11.35 -6.83 0.41
C LEU A 80 -10.68 -7.69 -0.65
N ASN A 81 -10.28 -8.93 -0.32
CA ASN A 81 -9.69 -9.83 -1.29
C ASN A 81 -10.75 -10.18 -2.37
N PRO A 82 -10.49 -9.88 -3.66
CA PRO A 82 -11.43 -10.18 -4.75
C PRO A 82 -11.82 -11.67 -4.83
N GLU A 83 -10.98 -12.59 -4.36
CA GLU A 83 -11.32 -14.02 -4.29
C GLU A 83 -12.43 -14.32 -3.27
N ASN A 84 -12.52 -13.55 -2.19
CA ASN A 84 -13.52 -13.75 -1.15
C ASN A 84 -14.92 -13.25 -1.56
N TYR A 85 -15.00 -12.31 -2.50
CA TYR A 85 -16.28 -11.92 -3.12
C TYR A 85 -16.89 -13.04 -3.95
N ARG A 86 -16.06 -13.92 -4.53
CA ARG A 86 -16.49 -15.01 -5.41
C ARG A 86 -17.12 -16.15 -4.61
N LYS A 87 -16.47 -16.56 -3.50
CA LYS A 87 -16.98 -17.62 -2.61
C LYS A 87 -18.32 -17.30 -1.96
N LYS A 88 -18.65 -16.01 -1.72
CA LYS A 88 -19.91 -15.62 -1.08
C LYS A 88 -21.14 -15.71 -1.99
N ARG A 89 -20.96 -15.92 -3.30
CA ARG A 89 -22.08 -16.12 -4.25
C ARG A 89 -22.35 -17.60 -4.55
N GLU A 90 -21.51 -18.49 -4.06
CA GLU A 90 -21.57 -19.94 -4.29
C GLU A 90 -21.98 -20.71 -3.01
N SER A 91 -22.54 -20.02 -2.00
CA SER A 91 -23.10 -20.59 -0.77
C SER A 91 -24.47 -20.03 -0.46
#